data_AF-A0A7C3A6F6-F1
#
_entry.id   AF-A0A7C3A6F6-F1
#
_cell.length_a   1.000
_cell.length_b   1.000
_cell.length_c   1.000
_cell.angle_alpha   90.00
_cell.angle_beta   90.00
_cell.angle_gamma   90.00
#
_symmetry.space_group_name_H-M   'P 1'
#
loop_
_entity.id
_entity.type
_entity.pdbx_description
1 polymer ?
#
loop_
_entity_poly.entity_id
_entity_poly.type
_entity_poly.pdbx_seq_one_letter_code
_entity_poly.pdbx_strand_id
1 'polypeptide(L)'
;MRQAVLAFFILLVIFPYAYGTSLILRPVGSDLKEVSLNLGERLDVEVVIDVGDAQVNGVSVYLSFDPRYLKVINPDQPFKPGDFMSMGATEIENKLSADGKLNYTKVTLFKPDSGKGVICSLSFEAISPIAETSIRVDLEDGPRRSMYSAPQEARIFDEAENLTIHIPGIPRWDVNRDGAVDIFDLVLVAKNFGRPSADYDLNGDGIVNIFDLVTIGRRFGEKYIR
;
A
#
# COMPACT_ATOMS: atom_id res chain seq x y z
N MET A 1 55.48 -24.36 -18.46
CA MET A 1 54.89 -23.85 -17.21
C MET A 1 55.03 -22.33 -17.18
N ARG A 2 53.92 -21.60 -17.36
CA ARG A 2 53.68 -20.21 -16.93
C ARG A 2 52.24 -19.88 -17.34
N GLN A 3 51.30 -20.06 -16.40
CA GLN A 3 49.93 -19.59 -16.55
C GLN A 3 49.91 -18.08 -16.27
N ALA A 4 49.38 -17.30 -17.20
CA ALA A 4 49.05 -15.90 -16.98
C ALA A 4 47.70 -15.84 -16.26
N VAL A 5 47.69 -15.37 -15.01
CA VAL A 5 46.46 -15.07 -14.28
C VAL A 5 46.04 -13.66 -14.70
N LEU A 6 44.94 -13.58 -15.46
CA LEU A 6 44.28 -12.33 -15.81
C LEU A 6 43.51 -11.85 -14.57
N ALA A 7 44.06 -10.88 -13.85
CA ALA A 7 43.38 -10.25 -12.73
C ALA A 7 42.31 -9.28 -13.25
N PHE A 8 41.04 -9.66 -13.14
CA PHE A 8 39.90 -8.77 -13.36
C PHE A 8 39.78 -7.82 -12.16
N PHE A 9 40.23 -6.57 -12.33
CA PHE A 9 39.89 -5.50 -11.41
C PHE A 9 38.46 -5.03 -11.74
N ILE A 10 37.48 -5.47 -10.95
CA ILE A 10 36.15 -4.84 -10.94
C ILE A 10 36.34 -3.49 -10.25
N LEU A 11 36.38 -2.42 -11.05
CA LEU A 11 36.27 -1.05 -10.57
C LEU A 11 34.85 -0.87 -10.03
N LEU A 12 34.67 -1.06 -8.73
CA LEU A 12 33.43 -0.79 -8.04
C LEU A 12 33.31 0.74 -7.95
N VAL A 13 32.68 1.34 -8.96
CA VAL A 13 32.30 2.76 -8.92
C VAL A 13 31.19 2.86 -7.89
N ILE A 14 31.58 3.16 -6.65
CA ILE A 14 30.65 3.61 -5.62
C ILE A 14 30.22 5.00 -6.06
N PHE A 15 29.07 5.09 -6.74
CA PHE A 15 28.32 6.34 -6.71
C PHE A 15 28.00 6.56 -5.22
N PRO A 16 28.47 7.64 -4.58
CA PRO A 16 27.86 8.03 -3.33
C PRO A 16 26.40 8.28 -3.69
N TYR A 17 25.49 7.41 -3.23
CA TYR A 17 24.09 7.75 -3.14
C TYR A 17 24.08 9.04 -2.32
N ALA A 18 23.91 10.19 -2.98
CA ALA A 18 23.38 11.34 -2.29
C ALA A 18 22.06 10.84 -1.74
N TYR A 19 21.93 10.73 -0.41
CA TYR A 19 20.67 10.38 0.22
C TYR A 19 19.68 11.49 -0.14
N GLY A 20 18.91 11.27 -1.21
CA GLY A 20 17.85 12.16 -1.63
C GLY A 20 16.79 12.22 -0.53
N THR A 21 16.17 13.38 -0.38
CA THR A 21 15.02 13.55 0.50
C THR A 21 13.86 12.69 -0.01
N SER A 22 13.18 11.97 0.88
CA SER A 22 12.15 11.00 0.47
C SER A 22 10.88 11.05 1.32
N LEU A 23 9.77 10.67 0.68
CA LEU A 23 8.50 10.32 1.32
C LEU A 23 8.16 8.86 1.04
N ILE A 24 7.93 8.08 2.08
CA ILE A 24 7.67 6.64 1.98
C ILE A 24 6.30 6.34 2.58
N LEU A 25 5.43 5.70 1.80
CA LEU A 25 4.20 5.08 2.28
C LEU A 25 4.46 3.63 2.63
N ARG A 26 4.13 3.22 3.86
CA ARG A 26 4.27 1.82 4.29
C ARG A 26 3.20 1.43 5.30
N PRO A 27 2.83 0.15 5.42
CA PRO A 27 1.98 -0.30 6.51
C PRO A 27 2.64 -0.05 7.88
N VAL A 28 1.85 0.30 8.89
CA VAL A 28 2.37 0.52 10.25
C VAL A 28 3.18 -0.71 10.72
N GLY A 29 4.40 -0.47 11.22
CA GLY A 29 5.27 -1.52 11.75
C GLY A 29 5.91 -2.43 10.69
N SER A 30 5.88 -2.05 9.42
CA SER A 30 6.42 -2.82 8.30
C SER A 30 7.20 -1.93 7.33
N ASP A 31 8.14 -2.52 6.58
CA ASP A 31 8.85 -1.86 5.46
C ASP A 31 8.37 -2.40 4.10
N LEU A 32 7.20 -3.06 4.08
CA LEU A 32 6.58 -3.53 2.85
C LEU A 32 6.14 -2.35 1.97
N LYS A 33 6.40 -2.49 0.67
CA LYS A 33 5.95 -1.55 -0.38
C LYS A 33 4.71 -2.06 -1.12
N GLU A 34 4.29 -3.27 -0.79
CA GLU A 34 3.15 -3.97 -1.39
C GLU A 34 2.43 -4.75 -0.30
N VAL A 35 1.10 -4.72 -0.32
CA VAL A 35 0.26 -5.46 0.63
C VAL A 35 -0.94 -6.08 -0.07
N SER A 36 -1.29 -7.30 0.32
CA SER A 36 -2.54 -7.94 -0.07
C SER A 36 -3.54 -7.83 1.08
N LEU A 37 -4.69 -7.22 0.81
CA LEU A 37 -5.78 -7.03 1.75
C LEU A 37 -6.97 -7.90 1.36
N ASN A 38 -7.69 -8.39 2.35
CA ASN A 38 -9.01 -8.95 2.11
C ASN A 38 -10.05 -7.85 1.97
N LEU A 39 -11.19 -8.15 1.36
CA LEU A 39 -12.32 -7.22 1.31
C LEU A 39 -12.82 -6.94 2.73
N GLY A 40 -13.03 -5.67 3.07
CA GLY A 40 -13.38 -5.19 4.41
C GLY A 40 -12.18 -5.01 5.36
N GLU A 41 -10.98 -5.46 4.97
CA GLU A 41 -9.80 -5.36 5.81
C GLU A 41 -9.35 -3.91 5.99
N ARG A 42 -8.96 -3.58 7.23
CA ARG A 42 -8.36 -2.29 7.58
C ARG A 42 -6.86 -2.32 7.32
N LEU A 43 -6.36 -1.33 6.58
CA LEU A 43 -4.94 -1.05 6.40
C LEU A 43 -4.57 0.27 7.09
N ASP A 44 -3.66 0.21 8.07
CA ASP A 44 -3.04 1.39 8.66
C ASP A 44 -1.73 1.71 7.93
N VAL A 45 -1.60 2.95 7.45
CA VAL A 45 -0.46 3.43 6.66
C VAL A 45 0.25 4.55 7.39
N GLU A 46 1.58 4.48 7.45
CA GLU A 46 2.45 5.59 7.86
C GLU A 46 2.96 6.35 6.64
N VAL A 47 3.04 7.67 6.78
CA VAL A 47 3.82 8.53 5.89
C VAL A 47 5.14 8.84 6.59
N VAL A 48 6.22 8.28 6.08
CA VAL A 48 7.58 8.45 6.62
C VAL A 48 8.33 9.46 5.77
N ILE A 49 8.95 10.43 6.43
CA ILE A 49 9.89 11.37 5.82
C ILE A 49 11.32 10.95 6.12
N ASP A 50 12.21 11.14 5.16
CA ASP A 50 13.65 11.17 5.38
C ASP A 50 14.25 12.39 4.69
N VAL A 51 14.81 13.30 5.45
CA VAL A 51 15.39 14.57 4.95
C VAL A 51 16.87 14.74 5.29
N GLY A 52 17.51 13.68 5.81
CA GLY A 52 18.91 13.75 6.26
C GLY A 52 19.12 14.90 7.24
N ASP A 53 20.12 15.75 7.00
CA ASP A 53 20.44 16.87 7.90
C ASP A 53 19.57 18.12 7.67
N ALA A 54 18.69 18.12 6.66
CA ALA A 54 17.88 19.29 6.35
C ALA A 54 16.93 19.60 7.52
N GLN A 55 16.94 20.88 7.92
CA GLN A 55 16.10 21.39 8.99
C GLN A 55 14.72 21.72 8.42
N VAL A 56 13.68 21.03 8.89
CA VAL A 56 12.32 21.12 8.38
C VAL A 56 11.39 21.78 9.39
N ASN A 57 10.69 22.82 8.97
CA ASN A 57 9.70 23.55 9.77
C ASN A 57 8.29 23.46 9.19
N GLY A 58 8.11 22.83 8.03
CA GLY A 58 6.83 22.61 7.40
C GLY A 58 6.84 21.36 6.54
N VAL A 59 5.74 20.65 6.46
CA VAL A 59 5.54 19.56 5.51
C VAL A 59 4.12 19.63 4.97
N SER A 60 4.00 19.54 3.66
CA SER A 60 2.73 19.27 2.96
C SER A 60 2.84 17.89 2.32
N VAL A 61 1.95 16.98 2.71
CA VAL A 61 1.81 15.64 2.14
C VAL A 61 0.49 15.59 1.39
N TYR A 62 0.58 15.34 0.09
CA TYR A 62 -0.57 15.17 -0.79
C TYR A 62 -0.55 13.76 -1.37
N LEU A 63 -1.61 13.01 -1.07
CA LEU A 63 -1.77 11.63 -1.53
C LEU A 63 -2.95 11.51 -2.50
N SER A 64 -2.87 10.50 -3.35
CA SER A 64 -3.93 10.09 -4.27
C SER A 64 -4.18 8.61 -4.16
N PHE A 65 -5.45 8.20 -4.11
CA PHE A 65 -5.86 6.80 -4.20
C PHE A 65 -7.14 6.68 -5.03
N ASP A 66 -7.53 5.46 -5.39
CA ASP A 66 -8.79 5.19 -6.08
C ASP A 66 -9.92 4.87 -5.08
N PRO A 67 -10.93 5.76 -4.94
CA PRO A 67 -11.99 5.59 -3.96
C PRO A 67 -13.00 4.49 -4.33
N ARG A 68 -12.85 3.84 -5.49
CA ARG A 68 -13.65 2.65 -5.84
C ARG A 68 -13.21 1.40 -5.09
N TYR A 69 -11.95 1.34 -4.66
CA TYR A 69 -11.34 0.16 -4.07
C TYR A 69 -10.94 0.34 -2.61
N LEU A 70 -10.64 1.57 -2.20
CA LEU A 70 -10.26 1.91 -0.83
C LEU A 70 -11.16 3.01 -0.28
N LYS A 71 -11.46 2.95 1.00
CA LYS A 71 -12.21 3.97 1.73
C LYS A 71 -11.42 4.44 2.93
N VAL A 72 -11.33 5.74 3.15
CA VAL A 72 -10.70 6.29 4.36
C VAL A 72 -11.64 6.13 5.54
N ILE A 73 -11.12 5.63 6.67
CA ILE A 73 -11.94 5.30 7.86
C ILE A 73 -12.45 6.56 8.59
N ASN A 74 -11.63 7.60 8.70
CA ASN A 74 -11.97 8.85 9.39
C ASN A 74 -11.98 10.04 8.40
N PRO A 75 -12.96 10.15 7.49
CA PRO A 75 -12.89 11.09 6.37
C PRO A 75 -12.87 12.58 6.78
N ASP A 76 -13.42 12.92 7.95
CA ASP A 76 -13.41 14.31 8.47
C ASP A 76 -12.05 14.73 9.05
N GLN A 77 -11.25 13.76 9.48
CA GLN A 77 -9.88 13.96 9.99
C GLN A 77 -9.01 12.75 9.58
N PRO A 78 -8.67 12.64 8.29
CA PRO A 78 -8.08 11.42 7.74
C PRO A 78 -6.71 11.07 8.32
N PHE A 79 -5.91 12.08 8.66
CA PHE A 79 -4.57 11.90 9.18
C PHE A 79 -4.51 12.07 10.69
N LYS A 80 -3.70 11.23 11.35
CA LYS A 80 -3.24 11.39 12.73
C LYS A 80 -1.78 11.85 12.70
N PRO A 81 -1.40 12.93 13.41
CA PRO A 81 0.00 13.36 13.46
C PRO A 81 0.92 12.29 14.06
N GLY A 82 2.11 12.16 13.45
CA GLY A 82 3.23 11.37 13.95
C GLY A 82 4.26 12.21 14.70
N ASP A 83 5.38 11.58 15.05
CA ASP A 83 6.38 12.15 15.96
C ASP A 83 7.34 13.15 15.29
N PHE A 84 7.48 13.10 13.96
CA PHE A 84 8.31 14.06 13.21
C PHE A 84 7.66 15.45 13.29
N MET A 85 8.42 16.46 13.71
CA MET A 85 7.92 17.80 14.06
C MET A 85 6.79 17.76 15.10
N SER A 86 6.94 17.02 16.20
CA SER A 86 5.92 16.93 17.26
C SER A 86 5.86 18.16 18.18
N MET A 87 6.97 18.88 18.36
CA MET A 87 7.02 20.03 19.27
C MET A 87 6.40 21.30 18.66
N GLY A 88 5.25 21.70 19.20
CA GLY A 88 4.61 22.99 18.89
C GLY A 88 4.15 23.14 17.44
N ALA A 89 3.98 22.02 16.73
CA ALA A 89 3.50 22.04 15.36
C ALA A 89 1.98 22.17 15.30
N THR A 90 1.51 22.89 14.29
CA THR A 90 0.11 23.14 13.99
C THR A 90 -0.26 22.47 12.69
N GLU A 91 -1.36 21.73 12.69
CA GLU A 91 -1.98 21.20 11.48
C GLU A 91 -2.80 22.30 10.80
N ILE A 92 -2.41 22.65 9.58
CA ILE A 92 -3.10 23.66 8.75
C ILE A 92 -4.13 22.97 7.85
N GLU A 93 -3.84 21.75 7.40
CA GLU A 93 -4.69 21.00 6.51
C GLU A 93 -4.72 19.52 6.88
N ASN A 94 -5.93 18.95 6.87
CA ASN A 94 -6.18 17.53 7.10
C ASN A 94 -7.54 17.21 6.47
N LYS A 95 -7.55 16.91 5.17
CA LYS A 95 -8.77 16.84 4.35
C LYS A 95 -8.77 15.67 3.38
N LEU A 96 -9.95 15.10 3.15
CA LEU A 96 -10.24 14.17 2.07
C LEU A 96 -11.21 14.83 1.08
N SER A 97 -10.92 14.69 -0.21
CA SER A 97 -11.84 15.05 -1.30
C SER A 97 -12.53 13.80 -1.85
N ALA A 98 -13.72 13.96 -2.43
CA ALA A 98 -14.54 12.86 -2.93
C ALA A 98 -13.88 12.04 -4.06
N ASP A 99 -12.91 12.62 -4.77
CA ASP A 99 -12.15 12.01 -5.86
C ASP A 99 -10.89 11.26 -5.39
N GLY A 100 -10.78 10.97 -4.09
CA GLY A 100 -9.66 10.19 -3.53
C GLY A 100 -8.38 11.01 -3.34
N LYS A 101 -8.50 12.33 -3.25
CA LYS A 101 -7.39 13.24 -2.94
C LYS A 101 -7.31 13.54 -1.46
N LEU A 102 -6.14 13.32 -0.87
CA LEU A 102 -5.87 13.53 0.55
C LEU A 102 -4.84 14.65 0.72
N ASN A 103 -5.15 15.59 1.62
CA ASN A 103 -4.26 16.70 1.92
C ASN A 103 -3.93 16.79 3.40
N TYR A 104 -2.64 16.83 3.69
CA TYR A 104 -2.11 17.03 5.02
C TYR A 104 -1.05 18.13 4.99
N THR A 105 -1.16 19.14 5.84
CA THR A 105 -0.12 20.15 6.00
C THR A 105 0.10 20.43 7.47
N LYS A 106 1.35 20.33 7.92
CA LYS A 106 1.77 20.65 9.29
C LYS A 106 2.96 21.59 9.27
N VAL A 107 2.97 22.60 10.12
CA VAL A 107 4.08 23.56 10.26
C VAL A 107 4.43 23.78 11.73
N THR A 108 5.66 24.17 12.01
CA THR A 108 6.08 24.64 13.33
C THR A 108 6.84 25.95 13.20
N LEU A 109 6.62 26.84 14.16
CA LEU A 109 7.43 28.05 14.36
C LEU A 109 8.53 27.83 15.42
N PHE A 110 8.58 26.63 16.01
CA PHE A 110 9.58 26.24 17.00
C PHE A 110 10.80 25.61 16.32
N LYS A 111 11.59 24.85 17.08
CA LYS A 111 12.79 24.18 16.58
C LYS A 111 12.44 23.29 15.37
N PRO A 112 13.09 23.50 14.20
CA PRO A 112 12.99 22.59 13.07
C PRO A 112 13.40 21.16 13.44
N ASP A 113 12.83 20.19 12.74
CA ASP A 113 13.18 18.78 12.89
C ASP A 113 14.06 18.31 11.71
N SER A 114 14.74 17.19 11.85
CA SER A 114 15.63 16.64 10.80
C SER A 114 15.72 15.12 10.89
N GLY A 115 16.29 14.50 9.88
CA GLY A 115 16.47 13.06 9.79
C GLY A 115 15.22 12.34 9.30
N LYS A 116 15.01 11.14 9.82
CA LYS A 116 13.91 10.25 9.42
C LYS A 116 12.86 10.14 10.51
N GLY A 117 11.58 10.17 10.14
CA GLY A 117 10.48 9.98 11.10
C GLY A 117 9.11 9.85 10.45
N VAL A 118 8.10 9.55 11.28
CA VAL A 118 6.70 9.47 10.82
C VAL A 118 6.08 10.86 10.90
N ILE A 119 5.61 11.40 9.77
CA ILE A 119 4.91 12.69 9.71
C ILE A 119 3.48 12.55 10.24
N CYS A 120 2.79 11.52 9.74
CA CYS A 120 1.41 11.22 10.04
C CYS A 120 1.09 9.77 9.66
N SER A 121 -0.05 9.29 10.12
CA SER A 121 -0.64 8.02 9.70
C SER A 121 -2.11 8.19 9.36
N LEU A 122 -2.65 7.25 8.59
CA LEU A 122 -4.06 7.21 8.20
C LEU A 122 -4.50 5.76 7.98
N SER A 123 -5.80 5.55 7.94
CA SER A 123 -6.39 4.22 7.83
C SER A 123 -7.34 4.11 6.65
N PHE A 124 -7.19 3.02 5.90
CA PHE A 124 -8.07 2.64 4.80
C PHE A 124 -8.82 1.35 5.13
N GLU A 125 -9.97 1.17 4.49
CA GLU A 125 -10.75 -0.06 4.41
C GLU A 125 -10.79 -0.49 2.95
N ALA A 126 -10.49 -1.75 2.66
CA ALA A 126 -10.65 -2.34 1.34
C ALA A 126 -12.14 -2.55 1.03
N ILE A 127 -12.69 -1.92 -0.01
CA ILE A 127 -14.14 -1.93 -0.28
C ILE A 127 -14.54 -2.57 -1.61
N SER A 128 -13.59 -2.89 -2.49
CA SER A 128 -13.88 -3.62 -3.71
C SER A 128 -12.67 -4.44 -4.19
N PRO A 129 -12.86 -5.66 -4.72
CA PRO A 129 -11.78 -6.46 -5.26
C PRO A 129 -11.08 -5.79 -6.45
N ILE A 130 -9.76 -5.90 -6.49
CA ILE A 130 -8.94 -5.45 -7.62
C ILE A 130 -7.62 -6.20 -7.65
N ALA A 131 -7.14 -6.47 -8.85
CA ALA A 131 -5.84 -7.11 -9.04
C ALA A 131 -4.73 -6.22 -8.45
N GLU A 132 -4.79 -4.91 -8.66
CA GLU A 132 -3.81 -3.95 -8.16
C GLU A 132 -4.42 -2.54 -8.10
N THR A 133 -4.14 -1.82 -7.02
CA THR A 133 -4.36 -0.37 -6.86
C THR A 133 -3.18 0.22 -6.07
N SER A 134 -3.11 1.54 -5.91
CA SER A 134 -2.04 2.17 -5.14
C SER A 134 -2.52 3.39 -4.36
N ILE A 135 -1.88 3.62 -3.22
CA ILE A 135 -1.83 4.93 -2.58
C ILE A 135 -0.54 5.59 -3.06
N ARG A 136 -0.67 6.76 -3.66
CA ARG A 136 0.44 7.46 -4.32
C ARG A 136 0.73 8.79 -3.64
N VAL A 137 2.01 9.12 -3.53
CA VAL A 137 2.47 10.47 -3.18
C VAL A 137 2.47 11.32 -4.44
N ASP A 138 1.84 12.49 -4.37
CA ASP A 138 1.83 13.44 -5.47
C ASP A 138 3.09 14.32 -5.38
N LEU A 139 4.12 14.05 -6.20
CA LEU A 139 5.36 14.85 -6.29
C LEU A 139 5.42 15.77 -7.50
N GLU A 140 4.91 15.32 -8.64
CA GLU A 140 4.98 16.03 -9.92
C GLU A 140 3.57 16.27 -10.49
N ASP A 141 3.45 17.28 -11.34
CA ASP A 141 2.22 17.72 -12.03
C ASP A 141 1.10 18.33 -11.17
N GLY A 142 0.76 19.60 -11.49
CA GLY A 142 -0.41 20.29 -10.95
C GLY A 142 -0.18 21.04 -9.63
N PRO A 143 -1.26 21.55 -9.02
CA PRO A 143 -1.21 22.42 -7.83
C PRO A 143 -1.01 21.66 -6.50
N ARG A 144 -1.14 20.33 -6.49
CA ARG A 144 -0.96 19.48 -5.30
C ARG A 144 0.39 18.76 -5.40
N ARG A 145 1.43 19.37 -4.82
CA ARG A 145 2.77 18.75 -4.73
C ARG A 145 3.21 18.61 -3.29
N SER A 146 3.57 17.39 -2.91
CA SER A 146 4.13 17.11 -1.60
C SER A 146 5.51 17.74 -1.51
N MET A 147 5.75 18.46 -0.43
CA MET A 147 6.94 19.26 -0.23
C MET A 147 7.25 19.39 1.25
N TYR A 148 8.49 19.73 1.54
CA TYR A 148 8.91 20.16 2.87
C TYR A 148 9.43 21.59 2.81
N SER A 149 9.24 22.33 3.89
CA SER A 149 9.77 23.67 4.07
C SER A 149 10.97 23.61 4.97
N ALA A 150 12.09 24.12 4.47
CA ALA A 150 13.23 24.54 5.26
C ALA A 150 13.06 26.02 5.64
N PRO A 151 13.80 26.55 6.65
CA PRO A 151 13.69 27.94 7.08
C PRO A 151 13.80 28.99 5.96
N GLN A 152 14.50 28.70 4.87
CA GLN A 152 14.69 29.65 3.77
C GLN A 152 13.82 29.38 2.53
N GLU A 153 13.36 28.16 2.32
CA GLU A 153 12.65 27.78 1.09
C GLU A 153 11.85 26.49 1.24
N ALA A 154 10.83 26.32 0.39
CA ALA A 154 10.14 25.06 0.21
C ALA A 154 10.82 24.23 -0.88
N ARG A 155 10.95 22.93 -0.65
CA ARG A 155 11.60 21.97 -1.55
C ARG A 155 10.68 20.78 -1.79
N ILE A 156 10.70 20.30 -3.03
CA ILE A 156 10.06 19.04 -3.41
C ILE A 156 10.98 17.91 -2.96
N PHE A 157 10.40 16.78 -2.55
CA PHE A 157 11.17 15.58 -2.24
C PHE A 157 11.83 15.03 -3.50
N ASP A 158 13.06 14.53 -3.36
CA ASP A 158 13.80 13.93 -4.48
C ASP A 158 13.15 12.60 -4.91
N GLU A 159 12.59 11.85 -3.96
CA GLU A 159 11.97 10.55 -4.20
C GLU A 159 10.67 10.37 -3.43
N ALA A 160 9.76 9.55 -3.96
CA ALA A 160 8.64 9.02 -3.21
C ALA A 160 8.42 7.53 -3.47
N GLU A 161 8.10 6.81 -2.39
CA GLU A 161 7.71 5.41 -2.45
C GLU A 161 6.20 5.29 -2.19
N ASN A 162 5.50 4.85 -3.23
CA ASN A 162 4.07 4.55 -3.17
C ASN A 162 3.83 3.20 -2.49
N LEU A 163 2.60 2.97 -2.03
CA LEU A 163 2.18 1.68 -1.50
C LEU A 163 1.25 0.98 -2.51
N THR A 164 1.70 -0.16 -3.04
CA THR A 164 0.89 -1.03 -3.91
C THR A 164 -0.03 -1.91 -3.06
N ILE A 165 -1.27 -2.05 -3.51
CA ILE A 165 -2.31 -2.79 -2.79
C ILE A 165 -3.00 -3.77 -3.72
N HIS A 166 -3.10 -5.01 -3.29
CA HIS A 166 -3.88 -6.06 -3.95
C HIS A 166 -5.09 -6.36 -3.08
N ILE A 167 -6.28 -6.44 -3.68
CA ILE A 167 -7.50 -6.82 -2.96
C ILE A 167 -8.08 -8.03 -3.67
N PRO A 168 -7.51 -9.23 -3.47
CA PRO A 168 -8.10 -10.46 -4.00
C PRO A 168 -9.53 -10.58 -3.47
N GLY A 169 -10.50 -10.66 -4.37
CA GLY A 169 -11.87 -11.00 -3.99
C GLY A 169 -11.95 -12.44 -3.52
N ILE A 170 -13.08 -12.82 -2.91
CA ILE A 170 -13.35 -14.22 -2.59
C ILE A 170 -13.35 -15.01 -3.90
N PRO A 171 -12.43 -15.96 -4.08
CA PRO A 171 -12.33 -16.68 -5.34
C PRO A 171 -13.51 -17.64 -5.50
N ARG A 172 -13.79 -18.02 -6.74
CA ARG A 172 -14.91 -18.93 -7.06
C ARG A 172 -14.78 -20.32 -6.43
N TRP A 173 -13.57 -20.72 -6.02
CA TRP A 173 -13.30 -22.02 -5.39
C TRP A 173 -13.48 -22.04 -3.87
N ASP A 174 -13.65 -20.88 -3.23
CA ASP A 174 -14.26 -20.75 -1.89
C ASP A 174 -15.79 -20.65 -2.10
N VAL A 175 -16.40 -21.82 -2.28
CA VAL A 175 -17.79 -21.96 -2.76
C VAL A 175 -18.76 -21.58 -1.65
N ASN A 176 -18.43 -21.88 -0.40
CA ASN A 176 -19.26 -21.53 0.75
C ASN A 176 -19.01 -20.09 1.25
N ARG A 177 -17.96 -19.42 0.75
CA ARG A 177 -17.55 -18.05 1.09
C ARG A 177 -17.31 -17.86 2.58
N ASP A 178 -16.72 -18.87 3.20
CA ASP A 178 -16.34 -18.84 4.61
C ASP A 178 -14.90 -18.34 4.82
N GLY A 179 -14.16 -18.09 3.74
CA GLY A 179 -12.80 -17.59 3.79
C GLY A 179 -11.75 -18.69 3.87
N ALA A 180 -12.11 -19.96 3.72
CA ALA A 180 -11.16 -21.05 3.61
C ALA A 180 -11.51 -21.92 2.42
N VAL A 181 -10.50 -22.39 1.70
CA VAL A 181 -10.66 -23.39 0.66
C VAL A 181 -10.42 -24.74 1.29
N ASP A 182 -11.48 -25.44 1.69
CA ASP A 182 -11.36 -26.67 2.46
C ASP A 182 -12.34 -27.78 2.04
N ILE A 183 -12.53 -28.76 2.93
CA ILE A 183 -13.39 -29.91 2.66
C ILE A 183 -14.87 -29.52 2.52
N PHE A 184 -15.29 -28.41 3.12
CA PHE A 184 -16.67 -27.94 3.03
C PHE A 184 -16.99 -27.43 1.64
N ASP A 185 -16.04 -26.79 0.94
CA ASP A 185 -16.19 -26.42 -0.48
C ASP A 185 -16.31 -27.65 -1.37
N LEU A 186 -15.41 -28.63 -1.18
CA LEU A 186 -15.45 -29.90 -1.92
C LEU A 186 -16.80 -30.60 -1.74
N VAL A 187 -17.32 -30.63 -0.50
CA VAL A 187 -18.61 -31.25 -0.20
C VAL A 187 -19.76 -30.52 -0.92
N LEU A 188 -19.72 -29.19 -1.03
CA LEU A 188 -20.74 -28.44 -1.75
C LEU A 188 -20.73 -28.73 -3.26
N VAL A 189 -19.55 -28.78 -3.88
CA VAL A 189 -19.43 -29.14 -5.29
C VAL A 189 -19.88 -30.59 -5.52
N ALA A 190 -19.44 -31.53 -4.67
CA ALA A 190 -19.80 -32.94 -4.78
C ALA A 190 -21.32 -33.19 -4.65
N LYS A 191 -22.04 -32.39 -3.84
CA LYS A 191 -23.51 -32.47 -3.74
C LYS A 191 -24.24 -32.13 -5.06
N ASN A 192 -23.56 -31.42 -5.96
CA ASN A 192 -24.11 -30.98 -7.25
C ASN A 192 -23.56 -31.77 -8.44
N PHE A 193 -22.81 -32.84 -8.19
CA PHE A 193 -22.15 -33.66 -9.21
C PHE A 193 -23.13 -34.18 -10.29
N GLY A 194 -22.72 -34.10 -11.56
CA GLY A 194 -23.46 -34.54 -12.73
C GLY A 194 -24.59 -33.60 -13.16
N ARG A 195 -24.72 -32.41 -12.54
CA ARG A 195 -25.75 -31.42 -12.86
C ARG A 195 -25.13 -30.17 -13.49
N PRO A 196 -25.81 -29.50 -14.42
CA PRO A 196 -25.44 -28.15 -14.82
C PRO A 196 -25.69 -27.18 -13.64
N SER A 197 -24.67 -26.44 -13.23
CA SER A 197 -24.83 -25.37 -12.23
C SER A 197 -23.71 -24.35 -12.34
N ALA A 198 -24.04 -23.09 -12.65
CA ALA A 198 -23.04 -22.03 -12.80
C ALA A 198 -22.25 -21.72 -11.51
N ASP A 199 -22.83 -22.03 -10.34
CA ASP A 199 -22.21 -21.77 -9.04
C ASP A 199 -21.17 -22.84 -8.68
N TYR A 200 -21.33 -24.07 -9.17
CA TYR A 200 -20.48 -25.23 -8.84
C TYR A 200 -19.66 -25.75 -10.02
N ASP A 201 -19.94 -25.28 -11.24
CA ASP A 201 -19.13 -25.45 -12.44
C ASP A 201 -18.00 -24.40 -12.40
N LEU A 202 -16.90 -24.79 -11.77
CA LEU A 202 -15.78 -23.92 -11.45
C LEU A 202 -14.84 -23.75 -12.64
N ASN A 203 -14.83 -24.70 -13.58
CA ASN A 203 -14.03 -24.63 -14.80
C ASN A 203 -14.81 -24.08 -16.02
N GLY A 204 -16.14 -23.97 -15.93
CA GLY A 204 -17.02 -23.42 -16.95
C GLY A 204 -17.28 -24.38 -18.12
N ASP A 205 -17.14 -25.69 -17.93
CA ASP A 205 -17.31 -26.70 -18.99
C ASP A 205 -18.78 -27.12 -19.22
N GLY A 206 -19.70 -26.61 -18.39
CA GLY A 206 -21.13 -26.81 -18.49
C GLY A 206 -21.67 -27.98 -17.66
N ILE A 207 -20.82 -28.74 -16.96
CA ILE A 207 -21.27 -29.84 -16.10
C ILE A 207 -20.40 -29.99 -14.85
N VAL A 208 -21.04 -29.98 -13.68
CA VAL A 208 -20.33 -30.20 -12.41
C VAL A 208 -19.77 -31.62 -12.36
N ASN A 209 -18.46 -31.78 -12.37
CA ASN A 209 -17.78 -33.06 -12.44
C ASN A 209 -16.47 -33.09 -11.62
N ILE A 210 -15.64 -34.12 -11.84
CA ILE A 210 -14.38 -34.29 -11.10
C ILE A 210 -13.39 -33.16 -11.35
N PHE A 211 -13.43 -32.49 -12.50
CA PHE A 211 -12.55 -31.38 -12.82
C PHE A 211 -12.85 -30.12 -11.99
N ASP A 212 -14.10 -29.92 -11.55
CA ASP A 212 -14.44 -28.86 -10.59
C ASP A 212 -13.88 -29.14 -9.20
N LEU A 213 -13.98 -30.40 -8.75
CA LEU A 213 -13.36 -30.84 -7.49
C LEU A 213 -11.83 -30.71 -7.55
N VAL A 214 -11.21 -31.01 -8.69
CA VAL A 214 -9.77 -30.79 -8.91
C VAL A 214 -9.41 -29.31 -8.87
N THR A 215 -10.30 -28.41 -9.29
CA THR A 215 -10.09 -26.96 -9.21
C THR A 215 -9.95 -26.51 -7.75
N ILE A 216 -10.82 -26.98 -6.85
CA ILE A 216 -10.68 -26.77 -5.40
C ILE A 216 -9.43 -27.47 -4.86
N GLY A 217 -9.21 -28.73 -5.24
CA GLY A 217 -8.09 -29.53 -4.73
C GLY A 217 -6.71 -28.90 -5.00
N ARG A 218 -6.55 -28.18 -6.12
CA ARG A 218 -5.32 -27.42 -6.44
C ARG A 218 -5.09 -26.20 -5.55
N ARG A 219 -6.13 -25.75 -4.86
CA ARG A 219 -6.19 -24.53 -4.03
C ARG A 219 -6.45 -24.86 -2.56
N PHE A 220 -6.47 -26.13 -2.20
CA PHE A 220 -6.84 -26.61 -0.87
C PHE A 220 -5.91 -26.02 0.19
N GLY A 221 -6.50 -25.45 1.24
CA GLY A 221 -5.80 -24.79 2.34
C GLY A 221 -5.52 -23.29 2.12
N GLU A 222 -5.86 -22.73 0.95
CA GLU A 222 -5.88 -21.28 0.76
C GLU A 222 -6.87 -20.64 1.75
N LYS A 223 -6.51 -19.47 2.29
CA LYS A 223 -7.34 -18.73 3.24
C LYS A 223 -7.48 -17.27 2.80
N TYR A 224 -8.67 -16.75 3.01
CA TYR A 224 -9.10 -15.38 2.75
C TYR A 224 -9.84 -14.93 4.01
N ILE A 225 -9.46 -13.81 4.61
CA ILE A 225 -10.13 -13.37 5.84
C ILE A 225 -11.38 -12.59 5.44
N ARG A 226 -12.46 -12.78 6.20
CA ARG A 226 -13.76 -12.14 5.98
C ARG A 226 -13.83 -10.74 6.59
#